data_AF-A0A6P8LAX2-F1
#
_entry.id   AF-A0A6P8LAX2-F1
#
_cell.length_a   1.000
_cell.length_b   1.000
_cell.length_c   1.000
_cell.angle_alpha   90.00
_cell.angle_beta   90.00
_cell.angle_gamma   90.00
#
_symmetry.space_group_name_H-M   'P 1'
#
loop_
_entity.id
_entity.type
_entity.pdbx_description
1 polymer ?
#
loop_
_entity_poly.entity_id
_entity_poly.type
_entity_poly.pdbx_seq_one_letter_code
_entity_poly.pdbx_strand_id
1 'polypeptide(L)'
;MSDQRSRRVRRPAAEIVRELRNLRAKPLRIDDENETWVNGYEKPATPDLPVTSRDQLELLRLSRHRIGMLLVRPAFEQAVTGCFVRVNVSGQGELPDHRIAEVLGICELDFGYKVEQIPTNVALRLRYEDLEMQHEINDVSNLAFTQEEFELWRDNCVNQAISPPTTHTLTRKKVELYNALQLEAKPLSLIQRAFSFALRPPEKIGIMERHGAAYPWPLSHPLPFVSQQAPENPPRGKTDTVAEEEDPGAAAPLLPKSEPN
;
A
#
# COMPACT_ATOMS: atom_id res chain seq x y z
N MET A 1 -30.85 -25.88 -71.45
CA MET A 1 -31.89 -24.86 -71.28
C MET A 1 -33.10 -25.51 -70.63
N SER A 2 -33.43 -25.12 -69.39
CA SER A 2 -34.80 -25.03 -68.86
C SER A 2 -34.72 -24.58 -67.40
N ASP A 3 -35.08 -23.32 -67.19
CA ASP A 3 -35.29 -22.66 -65.91
C ASP A 3 -36.33 -23.39 -65.04
N GLN A 4 -36.01 -23.61 -63.76
CA GLN A 4 -37.02 -23.80 -62.73
C GLN A 4 -36.78 -22.82 -61.58
N ARG A 5 -37.27 -21.60 -61.78
CA ARG A 5 -37.53 -20.61 -60.74
C ARG A 5 -38.33 -21.24 -59.62
N SER A 6 -37.72 -21.37 -58.44
CA SER A 6 -38.37 -21.70 -57.17
C SER A 6 -39.53 -20.73 -56.90
N ARG A 7 -40.77 -21.17 -57.15
CA ARG A 7 -41.97 -20.47 -56.68
C ARG A 7 -42.01 -20.59 -55.16
N ARG A 8 -41.65 -19.52 -54.45
CA ARG A 8 -42.00 -19.36 -53.03
C ARG A 8 -43.52 -19.27 -52.92
N VAL A 9 -44.18 -20.41 -52.72
CA VAL A 9 -45.60 -20.47 -52.40
C VAL A 9 -45.79 -19.78 -51.05
N ARG A 10 -46.57 -18.69 -51.01
CA ARG A 10 -46.95 -18.05 -49.75
C ARG A 10 -47.77 -19.06 -48.96
N ARG A 11 -47.32 -19.43 -47.77
CA ARG A 11 -48.05 -20.35 -46.89
C ARG A 11 -49.46 -19.79 -46.67
N PRO A 12 -50.53 -20.59 -46.86
CA PRO A 12 -51.89 -20.13 -46.59
C PRO A 12 -52.00 -19.75 -45.11
N ALA A 13 -52.67 -18.63 -44.81
CA ALA A 13 -52.75 -18.08 -43.45
C ALA A 13 -53.28 -19.10 -42.42
N ALA A 14 -54.12 -20.05 -42.86
CA ALA A 14 -54.62 -21.14 -42.02
C ALA A 14 -53.51 -22.07 -41.50
N GLU A 15 -52.43 -22.26 -42.25
CA GLU A 15 -51.27 -23.06 -41.84
C GLU A 15 -50.49 -22.33 -40.75
N ILE A 16 -50.27 -21.02 -40.92
CA ILE A 16 -49.61 -20.17 -39.92
C ILE A 16 -50.44 -20.12 -38.63
N VAL A 17 -51.76 -19.97 -38.73
CA VAL A 17 -52.66 -19.93 -37.55
C VAL A 17 -52.68 -21.28 -36.82
N ARG A 18 -52.63 -22.39 -37.56
CA ARG A 18 -52.56 -23.73 -36.98
C ARG A 18 -51.21 -23.99 -36.30
N GLU A 19 -50.12 -23.51 -36.90
CA GLU A 19 -48.76 -23.57 -36.34
C GLU A 19 -48.66 -22.73 -35.07
N LEU A 20 -49.22 -21.52 -35.06
CA LEU A 20 -49.32 -20.66 -33.87
C LEU A 20 -50.18 -21.27 -32.76
N ARG A 21 -51.32 -21.91 -33.10
CA ARG A 21 -52.11 -22.67 -32.12
C ARG A 21 -51.32 -23.83 -31.53
N ASN A 22 -50.53 -24.53 -32.34
CA ASN A 22 -49.68 -25.62 -31.87
C ASN A 22 -48.55 -25.14 -30.96
N LEU A 23 -47.93 -23.99 -31.25
CA LEU A 23 -46.93 -23.36 -30.36
C LEU A 23 -47.55 -22.90 -29.04
N ARG A 24 -48.80 -22.45 -29.07
CA ARG A 24 -49.54 -22.03 -27.87
C ARG A 24 -50.07 -23.22 -27.05
N ALA A 25 -50.27 -24.38 -27.68
CA ALA A 25 -50.82 -25.59 -27.05
C ALA A 25 -49.75 -26.60 -26.63
N LYS A 26 -48.50 -26.43 -27.02
CA LYS A 26 -47.36 -27.16 -26.46
C LYS A 26 -46.93 -26.41 -25.20
N PRO A 27 -47.23 -26.89 -23.98
CA PRO A 27 -46.50 -26.41 -22.82
C PRO A 27 -45.03 -26.62 -23.12
N LEU A 28 -44.24 -25.54 -23.06
CA LEU A 28 -42.80 -25.65 -23.00
C LEU A 28 -42.52 -26.53 -21.78
N ARG A 29 -42.27 -27.82 -21.99
CA ARG A 29 -41.42 -28.56 -21.07
C ARG A 29 -40.06 -27.93 -21.25
N ILE A 30 -39.84 -26.87 -20.50
CA ILE A 30 -38.50 -26.52 -20.08
C ILE A 30 -38.12 -27.76 -19.28
N ASP A 31 -37.26 -28.62 -19.86
CA ASP A 31 -36.47 -29.53 -19.03
C ASP A 31 -35.54 -28.61 -18.25
N ASP A 32 -36.10 -28.11 -17.16
CA ASP A 32 -35.51 -27.12 -16.30
C ASP A 32 -34.71 -27.91 -15.28
N GLU A 33 -33.56 -28.40 -15.73
CA GLU A 33 -32.51 -28.98 -14.87
C GLU A 33 -31.92 -27.91 -13.91
N ASN A 34 -32.56 -26.74 -13.81
CA ASN A 34 -32.27 -25.69 -12.88
C ASN A 34 -33.55 -24.98 -12.36
N GLU A 35 -34.61 -25.74 -12.05
CA GLU A 35 -35.74 -25.30 -11.20
C GLU A 35 -35.28 -25.01 -9.76
N THR A 36 -34.45 -23.97 -9.59
CA THR A 36 -34.03 -23.46 -8.28
C THR A 36 -34.51 -22.02 -8.03
N TRP A 37 -35.38 -21.49 -8.90
CA TRP A 37 -35.79 -20.07 -8.87
C TRP A 37 -37.28 -19.83 -8.62
N VAL A 38 -38.08 -20.85 -8.30
CA VAL A 38 -39.53 -20.73 -8.01
C VAL A 38 -39.91 -21.37 -6.67
N ASN A 39 -39.11 -21.12 -5.63
CA ASN A 39 -39.64 -21.09 -4.28
C ASN A 39 -38.90 -19.99 -3.53
N GLY A 40 -39.60 -19.28 -2.65
CA GLY A 40 -39.01 -18.36 -1.68
C GLY A 40 -38.17 -19.10 -0.63
N TYR A 41 -37.25 -19.95 -1.07
CA TYR A 41 -36.13 -20.40 -0.26
C TYR A 41 -35.27 -19.17 -0.04
N GLU A 42 -35.57 -18.44 1.03
CA GLU A 42 -34.48 -17.81 1.78
C GLU A 42 -33.38 -18.86 1.87
N LYS A 43 -32.26 -18.59 1.18
CA LYS A 43 -31.07 -19.42 1.30
C LYS A 43 -30.89 -19.66 2.80
N PRO A 44 -30.95 -20.92 3.29
CA PRO A 44 -30.94 -21.17 4.71
C PRO A 44 -29.75 -20.41 5.28
N ALA A 45 -30.01 -19.56 6.30
CA ALA A 45 -28.99 -18.73 6.90
C ALA A 45 -27.78 -19.62 7.15
N THR A 46 -26.70 -19.38 6.39
CA THR A 46 -25.49 -20.18 6.52
C THR A 46 -25.10 -20.15 7.98
N PRO A 47 -24.88 -21.30 8.63
CA PRO A 47 -24.58 -21.32 10.06
C PRO A 47 -23.44 -20.34 10.35
N ASP A 48 -23.58 -19.58 11.43
CA ASP A 48 -22.62 -18.57 11.89
C ASP A 48 -21.34 -19.27 12.36
N LEU A 49 -20.52 -19.66 11.40
CA LEU A 49 -19.26 -20.32 11.62
C LEU A 49 -18.16 -19.25 11.74
N PRO A 50 -17.17 -19.45 12.63
CA PRO A 50 -15.98 -18.62 12.64
C PRO A 50 -15.21 -18.76 11.32
N VAL A 51 -14.57 -17.70 10.87
CA VAL A 51 -13.69 -17.73 9.70
C VAL A 51 -12.51 -18.67 9.98
N THR A 52 -12.35 -19.69 9.15
CA THR A 52 -11.28 -20.69 9.28
C THR A 52 -10.28 -20.66 8.12
N SER A 53 -10.65 -20.05 7.00
CA SER A 53 -9.81 -20.01 5.79
C SER A 53 -9.28 -18.60 5.52
N ARG A 54 -8.02 -18.54 5.09
CA ARG A 54 -7.37 -17.33 4.56
C ARG A 54 -8.20 -16.68 3.46
N ASP A 55 -8.78 -17.48 2.57
CA ASP A 55 -9.57 -16.98 1.44
C ASP A 55 -10.82 -16.22 1.90
N GLN A 56 -11.41 -16.62 3.03
CA GLN A 56 -12.54 -15.90 3.61
C GLN A 56 -12.10 -14.56 4.20
N LEU A 57 -10.95 -14.51 4.89
CA LEU A 57 -10.41 -13.28 5.45
C LEU A 57 -9.97 -12.29 4.37
N GLU A 58 -9.41 -12.80 3.27
CA GLU A 58 -9.00 -12.02 2.10
C GLU A 58 -10.18 -11.22 1.48
N LEU A 59 -11.42 -11.71 1.60
CA LEU A 59 -12.61 -10.97 1.14
C LEU A 59 -12.83 -9.64 1.88
N LEU A 60 -12.41 -9.58 3.15
CA LEU A 60 -12.47 -8.38 4.00
C LEU A 60 -11.17 -7.57 3.93
N ARG A 61 -10.21 -7.96 3.09
CA ARG A 61 -8.95 -7.23 2.97
C ARG A 61 -9.14 -5.89 2.27
N LEU A 62 -8.57 -4.87 2.89
CA LEU A 62 -8.41 -3.55 2.30
C LEU A 62 -6.96 -3.35 1.86
N SER A 63 -6.77 -3.18 0.55
CA SER A 63 -5.51 -2.71 0.01
C SER A 63 -5.39 -1.19 0.17
N ARG A 64 -4.17 -0.66 0.17
CA ARG A 64 -3.94 0.79 0.17
C ARG A 64 -4.74 1.51 -0.91
N HIS A 65 -4.83 0.92 -2.11
CA HIS A 65 -5.62 1.49 -3.20
C HIS A 65 -7.13 1.52 -2.90
N ARG A 66 -7.69 0.44 -2.31
CA ARG A 66 -9.10 0.41 -1.89
C ARG A 66 -9.38 1.45 -0.82
N ILE A 67 -8.45 1.63 0.12
CA ILE A 67 -8.55 2.67 1.16
C ILE A 67 -8.52 4.06 0.52
N GLY A 68 -7.61 4.30 -0.44
CA GLY A 68 -7.55 5.56 -1.20
C GLY A 68 -8.88 5.90 -1.90
N MET A 69 -9.53 4.90 -2.50
CA MET A 69 -10.88 5.07 -3.07
C MET A 69 -11.92 5.41 -1.98
N LEU A 70 -11.86 4.76 -0.82
CA LEU A 70 -12.82 5.00 0.26
C LEU A 70 -12.61 6.35 0.96
N LEU A 71 -11.38 6.88 1.03
CA LEU A 71 -11.06 8.16 1.68
C LEU A 71 -11.86 9.34 1.12
N VAL A 72 -12.12 9.34 -0.19
CA VAL A 72 -12.86 10.43 -0.85
C VAL A 72 -14.37 10.31 -0.68
N ARG A 73 -14.87 9.20 -0.12
CA ARG A 73 -16.30 8.90 0.04
C ARG A 73 -16.78 9.22 1.47
N PRO A 74 -18.08 9.51 1.64
CA PRO A 74 -18.65 9.69 2.98
C PRO A 74 -18.64 8.37 3.76
N ALA A 75 -18.75 8.46 5.09
CA ALA A 75 -18.77 7.29 6.00
C ALA A 75 -17.55 6.36 5.88
N PHE A 76 -16.37 6.92 5.57
CA PHE A 76 -15.10 6.18 5.49
C PHE A 76 -14.83 5.36 6.74
N GLU A 77 -14.94 5.96 7.94
CA GLU A 77 -14.70 5.28 9.22
C GLU A 77 -15.55 4.02 9.39
N GLN A 78 -16.85 4.14 9.12
CA GLN A 78 -17.79 3.03 9.24
C GLN A 78 -17.41 1.88 8.29
N ALA A 79 -17.10 2.20 7.03
CA ALA A 79 -16.76 1.21 6.02
C ALA A 79 -15.48 0.42 6.35
N VAL A 80 -14.46 1.09 6.88
CA VAL A 80 -13.12 0.50 7.10
C VAL A 80 -13.04 -0.23 8.44
N THR A 81 -13.78 0.21 9.45
CA THR A 81 -13.78 -0.42 10.79
C THR A 81 -14.26 -1.87 10.71
N GLY A 82 -13.55 -2.78 11.36
CA GLY A 82 -13.81 -4.23 11.33
C GLY A 82 -13.37 -4.92 10.03
N CYS A 83 -12.63 -4.23 9.16
CA CYS A 83 -11.93 -4.85 8.04
C CYS A 83 -10.48 -5.21 8.42
N PHE A 84 -9.82 -5.97 7.56
CA PHE A 84 -8.45 -6.41 7.77
C PHE A 84 -7.50 -5.76 6.76
N VAL A 85 -6.30 -5.45 7.21
CA VAL A 85 -5.23 -4.87 6.38
C VAL A 85 -3.94 -5.66 6.57
N ARG A 86 -3.10 -5.66 5.53
CA ARG A 86 -1.73 -6.17 5.61
C ARG A 86 -0.81 -4.99 5.87
N VAL A 87 -0.27 -4.88 7.08
CA VAL A 87 0.58 -3.75 7.49
C VAL A 87 2.04 -4.18 7.55
N ASN A 88 2.96 -3.30 7.14
CA ASN A 88 4.38 -3.49 7.40
C ASN A 88 4.71 -2.99 8.80
N VAL A 89 5.22 -3.86 9.66
CA VAL A 89 5.58 -3.55 11.05
C VAL A 89 7.09 -3.31 11.18
N SER A 90 7.88 -3.53 10.12
CA SER A 90 9.34 -3.36 10.17
C SER A 90 9.76 -1.90 10.38
N GLY A 91 10.85 -1.70 11.12
CA GLY A 91 11.51 -0.40 11.22
C GLY A 91 12.11 0.06 9.88
N GLN A 92 12.46 1.35 9.80
CA GLN A 92 13.17 1.91 8.65
C GLN A 92 14.51 1.19 8.46
N GLY A 93 14.69 0.51 7.32
CA GLY A 93 15.93 -0.21 6.97
C GLY A 93 15.98 -1.68 7.40
N GLU A 94 14.94 -2.20 8.05
CA GLU A 94 14.79 -3.63 8.33
C GLU A 94 14.11 -4.34 7.16
N LEU A 95 14.22 -5.67 7.12
CA LEU A 95 13.45 -6.48 6.17
C LEU A 95 11.95 -6.29 6.46
N PRO A 96 11.12 -6.09 5.42
CA PRO A 96 9.70 -5.86 5.61
C PRO A 96 9.05 -7.07 6.27
N ASP A 97 8.50 -6.86 7.47
CA ASP A 97 7.74 -7.85 8.23
C ASP A 97 6.26 -7.48 8.16
N HIS A 98 5.50 -8.32 7.47
CA HIS A 98 4.10 -8.05 7.18
C HIS A 98 3.20 -8.82 8.14
N ARG A 99 2.21 -8.12 8.70
CA ARG A 99 1.24 -8.72 9.62
C ARG A 99 -0.19 -8.40 9.21
N ILE A 100 -1.11 -9.30 9.56
CA ILE A 100 -2.54 -9.09 9.40
C ILE A 100 -3.04 -8.33 10.62
N ALA A 101 -3.58 -7.13 10.38
CA ALA A 101 -4.15 -6.31 11.43
C ALA A 101 -5.63 -6.06 11.18
N GLU A 102 -6.40 -6.00 12.27
CA GLU A 102 -7.78 -5.55 12.27
C GLU A 102 -7.85 -4.03 12.44
N VAL A 103 -8.69 -3.38 11.65
CA VAL A 103 -8.95 -1.94 11.80
C VAL A 103 -9.99 -1.72 12.89
N LEU A 104 -9.55 -1.15 14.02
CA LEU A 104 -10.44 -0.80 15.12
C LEU A 104 -11.14 0.54 14.90
N GLY A 105 -10.51 1.44 14.16
CA GLY A 105 -11.04 2.76 13.89
C GLY A 105 -10.00 3.67 13.23
N ILE A 106 -10.25 4.97 13.32
CA ILE A 106 -9.44 6.00 12.68
C ILE A 106 -8.90 6.97 13.73
N CYS A 107 -7.72 7.53 13.47
CA CYS A 107 -7.16 8.63 14.23
C CYS A 107 -6.70 9.74 13.27
N GLU A 108 -6.70 10.98 13.72
CA GLU A 108 -6.18 12.12 12.96
C GLU A 108 -4.79 12.48 13.47
N LEU A 109 -3.86 12.71 12.55
CA LEU A 109 -2.50 13.15 12.81
C LEU A 109 -2.40 14.67 12.77
N ASP A 110 -1.39 15.22 13.45
CA ASP A 110 -1.09 16.65 13.46
C ASP A 110 -0.53 17.17 12.12
N PHE A 111 0.02 16.27 11.30
CA PHE A 111 0.60 16.58 9.99
C PHE A 111 -0.14 15.84 8.89
N GLY A 112 -0.21 16.48 7.72
CA GLY A 112 -0.72 15.87 6.51
C GLY A 112 0.33 15.03 5.81
N TYR A 113 -0.10 13.96 5.16
CA TYR A 113 0.71 13.21 4.22
C TYR A 113 -0.11 12.92 2.95
N LYS A 114 0.52 12.32 1.95
CA LYS A 114 -0.15 11.96 0.70
C LYS A 114 -0.27 10.44 0.62
N VAL A 115 -1.50 9.98 0.38
CA VAL A 115 -1.78 8.61 -0.04
C VAL A 115 -2.06 8.66 -1.53
N GLU A 116 -1.13 8.11 -2.32
CA GLU A 116 -1.14 8.27 -3.77
C GLU A 116 -1.17 9.77 -4.14
N GLN A 117 -2.32 10.29 -4.57
CA GLN A 117 -2.51 11.70 -4.96
C GLN A 117 -3.43 12.48 -4.01
N ILE A 118 -3.93 11.82 -2.96
CA ILE A 118 -4.91 12.38 -2.02
C ILE A 118 -4.16 12.87 -0.77
N PRO A 119 -4.19 14.18 -0.46
CA PRO A 119 -3.67 14.65 0.82
C PRO A 119 -4.63 14.22 1.94
N THR A 120 -4.08 13.63 3.00
CA THR A 120 -4.84 13.13 4.15
C THR A 120 -4.00 13.26 5.43
N ASN A 121 -4.65 13.45 6.57
CA ASN A 121 -4.06 13.39 7.91
C ASN A 121 -4.59 12.18 8.70
N VAL A 122 -5.28 11.26 8.03
CA VAL A 122 -6.01 10.16 8.64
C VAL A 122 -5.10 8.94 8.81
N ALA A 123 -4.82 8.53 10.04
CA ALA A 123 -4.18 7.28 10.39
C ALA A 123 -5.21 6.19 10.74
N LEU A 124 -4.81 4.93 10.62
CA LEU A 124 -5.61 3.77 11.01
C LEU A 124 -5.18 3.29 12.40
N ARG A 125 -6.14 3.08 13.30
CA ARG A 125 -5.90 2.38 14.56
C ARG A 125 -6.02 0.89 14.29
N LEU A 126 -4.88 0.21 14.31
CA LEU A 126 -4.75 -1.19 13.96
C LEU A 126 -4.49 -2.03 15.21
N ARG A 127 -5.11 -3.21 15.25
CA ARG A 127 -4.81 -4.26 16.24
C ARG A 127 -4.19 -5.44 15.53
N TYR A 128 -2.99 -5.81 15.96
CA TYR A 128 -2.32 -7.04 15.57
C TYR A 128 -1.53 -7.53 16.78
N GLU A 129 -1.43 -8.84 16.94
CA GLU A 129 -0.86 -9.40 18.16
C GLU A 129 -1.51 -8.78 19.39
N ASP A 130 -0.74 -8.43 20.42
CA ASP A 130 -1.19 -7.82 21.67
C ASP A 130 -1.09 -6.28 21.64
N LEU A 131 -0.86 -5.73 20.45
CA LEU A 131 -0.57 -4.32 20.26
C LEU A 131 -1.72 -3.63 19.54
N GLU A 132 -2.12 -2.49 20.09
CA GLU A 132 -2.94 -1.51 19.39
C GLU A 132 -2.05 -0.33 19.04
N MET A 133 -1.80 -0.15 17.74
CA MET A 133 -0.90 0.88 17.22
C MET A 133 -1.58 1.69 16.12
N GLN A 134 -1.22 2.98 16.04
CA GLN A 134 -1.60 3.82 14.92
C GLN A 134 -0.60 3.64 13.78
N HIS A 135 -1.11 3.42 12.58
CA HIS A 135 -0.31 3.28 11.36
C HIS A 135 -0.80 4.24 10.28
N GLU A 136 0.13 4.76 9.49
CA GLU A 136 -0.23 5.52 8.31
C GLU A 136 -0.81 4.58 7.26
N ILE A 137 -1.69 5.10 6.41
CA ILE A 137 -2.24 4.33 5.29
C ILE A 137 -1.12 3.90 4.30
N ASN A 138 0.03 4.58 4.31
CA ASN A 138 1.19 4.23 3.49
C ASN A 138 1.85 2.91 3.91
N ASP A 139 1.73 2.54 5.19
CA ASP A 139 2.30 1.30 5.75
C ASP A 139 1.48 0.06 5.32
N VAL A 140 0.30 0.27 4.75
CA VAL A 140 -0.57 -0.79 4.23
C VAL A 140 -0.08 -1.28 2.87
N SER A 141 0.09 -2.59 2.74
CA SER A 141 0.45 -3.27 1.51
C SER A 141 -0.75 -3.49 0.58
N ASN A 142 -0.51 -3.49 -0.72
CA ASN A 142 -1.52 -3.84 -1.72
C ASN A 142 -1.64 -5.35 -1.97
N LEU A 143 -0.64 -6.12 -1.54
CA LEU A 143 -0.56 -7.55 -1.78
C LEU A 143 -1.59 -8.33 -0.93
N ALA A 144 -1.91 -9.54 -1.38
CA ALA A 144 -2.77 -10.47 -0.65
C ALA A 144 -2.07 -11.00 0.62
N PHE A 145 -2.85 -11.56 1.54
CA PHE A 145 -2.30 -12.24 2.72
C PHE A 145 -1.57 -13.52 2.33
N THR A 146 -0.41 -13.78 2.95
CA THR A 146 0.28 -15.07 2.81
C THR A 146 -0.31 -16.10 3.79
N GLN A 147 0.03 -17.38 3.57
CA GLN A 147 -0.42 -18.44 4.47
C GLN A 147 0.25 -18.34 5.84
N GLU A 148 1.54 -18.01 5.88
CA GLU A 148 2.33 -17.83 7.11
C GLU A 148 1.75 -16.70 7.98
N GLU A 149 1.43 -15.56 7.36
CA GLU A 149 0.79 -14.42 8.03
C GLU A 149 -0.57 -14.78 8.63
N PHE A 150 -1.35 -15.60 7.92
CA PHE A 150 -2.67 -16.05 8.37
C PHE A 150 -2.58 -17.03 9.55
N GLU A 151 -1.60 -17.93 9.54
CA GLU A 151 -1.36 -18.86 10.65
C GLU A 151 -0.95 -18.10 11.90
N LEU A 152 -0.03 -17.14 11.79
CA LEU A 152 0.36 -16.28 12.91
C LEU A 152 -0.83 -15.51 13.48
N TRP A 153 -1.66 -14.92 12.60
CA TRP A 153 -2.89 -14.23 13.01
C TRP A 153 -3.87 -15.15 13.74
N ARG A 154 -4.10 -16.35 13.21
CA ARG A 154 -5.01 -17.34 13.81
C ARG A 154 -4.51 -17.75 15.19
N ASP A 155 -3.23 -18.07 15.31
CA ASP A 155 -2.62 -18.48 16.57
C ASP A 155 -2.69 -17.34 17.60
N ASN A 156 -2.52 -16.09 17.15
CA ASN A 156 -2.74 -14.92 17.99
C ASN A 156 -4.19 -14.79 18.48
N CYS A 157 -5.18 -14.98 17.60
CA CYS A 157 -6.59 -14.96 18.01
C CYS A 157 -6.89 -15.98 19.09
N VAL A 158 -6.30 -17.19 18.99
CA VAL A 158 -6.42 -18.24 20.02
C VAL A 158 -5.76 -17.81 21.32
N ASN A 159 -4.52 -17.32 21.27
CA ASN A 159 -3.75 -16.92 22.45
C ASN A 159 -4.40 -15.79 23.25
N GLN A 160 -5.10 -14.87 22.57
CA GLN A 160 -5.73 -13.71 23.19
C GLN A 160 -7.21 -13.89 23.48
N ALA A 161 -7.76 -15.09 23.25
CA ALA A 161 -9.19 -15.37 23.33
C ALA A 161 -10.03 -14.37 22.50
N ILE A 162 -9.48 -13.87 21.39
CA ILE A 162 -10.20 -13.04 20.43
C ILE A 162 -11.00 -13.96 19.53
N SER A 163 -12.33 -13.80 19.54
CA SER A 163 -13.19 -14.53 18.61
C SER A 163 -12.91 -14.07 17.17
N PRO A 164 -12.55 -14.97 16.24
CA PRO A 164 -12.41 -14.62 14.84
C PRO A 164 -13.77 -14.14 14.28
N PRO A 165 -13.76 -13.32 13.22
CA PRO A 165 -15.00 -12.85 12.60
C PRO A 165 -15.86 -14.03 12.13
N THR A 166 -17.17 -13.91 12.25
CA THR A 166 -18.13 -14.94 11.78
C THR A 166 -18.49 -14.74 10.31
N THR A 167 -18.95 -15.80 9.64
CA THR A 167 -19.43 -15.77 8.25
C THR A 167 -20.53 -14.72 8.01
N HIS A 168 -21.42 -14.52 8.97
CA HIS A 168 -22.44 -13.46 8.90
C HIS A 168 -21.82 -12.06 8.94
N THR A 169 -20.86 -11.81 9.83
CA THR A 169 -20.14 -10.52 9.87
C THR A 169 -19.40 -10.25 8.57
N LEU A 170 -18.79 -11.28 7.96
CA LEU A 170 -18.12 -11.20 6.67
C LEU A 170 -19.11 -10.76 5.57
N THR A 171 -20.26 -11.43 5.48
CA THR A 171 -21.25 -11.14 4.44
C THR A 171 -21.83 -9.73 4.60
N ARG A 172 -22.14 -9.34 5.85
CA ARG A 172 -22.58 -7.98 6.18
C ARG A 172 -21.54 -6.94 5.77
N LYS A 173 -20.27 -7.12 6.16
CA LYS A 173 -19.20 -6.18 5.84
C LYS A 173 -18.89 -6.13 4.34
N LYS A 174 -19.02 -7.23 3.62
CA LYS A 174 -18.88 -7.25 2.17
C LYS A 174 -19.91 -6.34 1.47
N VAL A 175 -21.18 -6.42 1.90
CA VAL A 175 -22.25 -5.55 1.38
C VAL A 175 -21.98 -4.09 1.75
N GLU A 176 -21.52 -3.84 2.97
CA GLU A 176 -21.18 -2.50 3.43
C GLU A 176 -20.04 -1.87 2.61
N LEU A 177 -18.95 -2.61 2.36
CA LEU A 177 -17.85 -2.15 1.51
C LEU A 177 -18.30 -1.90 0.05
N TYR A 178 -19.16 -2.75 -0.49
CA TYR A 178 -19.71 -2.57 -1.83
C TYR A 178 -20.54 -1.28 -1.91
N ASN A 179 -21.44 -1.08 -0.95
CA ASN A 179 -22.27 0.12 -0.88
C ASN A 179 -21.43 1.38 -0.70
N ALA A 180 -20.43 1.33 0.19
CA ALA A 180 -19.51 2.46 0.41
C ALA A 180 -18.79 2.86 -0.88
N LEU A 181 -18.29 1.90 -1.66
CA LEU A 181 -17.63 2.17 -2.95
C LEU A 181 -18.59 2.75 -3.99
N GLN A 182 -19.88 2.48 -3.91
CA GLN A 182 -20.89 3.00 -4.83
C GLN A 182 -21.34 4.43 -4.49
N LEU A 183 -21.08 4.92 -3.28
CA LEU A 183 -21.37 6.29 -2.90
C LEU A 183 -20.55 7.30 -3.73
N GLU A 184 -21.13 8.47 -3.93
CA GLU A 184 -20.50 9.55 -4.68
C GLU A 184 -19.18 9.99 -4.01
N ALA A 185 -18.11 9.97 -4.80
CA ALA A 185 -16.80 10.43 -4.37
C ALA A 185 -16.74 11.96 -4.39
N LYS A 186 -16.23 12.56 -3.31
CA LYS A 186 -15.90 13.98 -3.29
C LYS A 186 -14.81 14.24 -4.34
N PRO A 187 -14.96 15.27 -5.20
CA PRO A 187 -13.97 15.56 -6.21
C PRO A 187 -12.64 15.96 -5.56
N LEU A 188 -11.54 15.44 -6.10
CA LEU A 188 -10.19 15.63 -5.56
C LEU A 188 -9.81 17.11 -5.39
N SER A 189 -10.26 17.98 -6.31
CA SER A 189 -10.02 19.42 -6.25
C SER A 189 -10.63 20.06 -5.00
N LEU A 190 -11.80 19.62 -4.56
CA LEU A 190 -12.43 20.11 -3.33
C LEU A 190 -11.67 19.63 -2.10
N ILE A 191 -11.19 18.37 -2.10
CA ILE A 191 -10.41 17.81 -1.00
C ILE A 191 -9.10 18.57 -0.85
N GLN A 192 -8.36 18.78 -1.95
CA GLN A 192 -7.11 19.53 -1.95
C GLN A 192 -7.28 20.98 -1.48
N ARG A 193 -8.40 21.63 -1.85
CA ARG A 193 -8.68 23.00 -1.41
C ARG A 193 -9.09 23.07 0.07
N ALA A 194 -9.82 22.07 0.55
CA ALA A 194 -10.26 22.01 1.94
C ALA A 194 -9.15 21.55 2.90
N PHE A 195 -8.11 20.89 2.37
CA PHE A 195 -7.00 20.39 3.16
C PHE A 195 -6.11 21.54 3.65
N SER A 196 -6.16 21.81 4.95
CA SER A 196 -5.44 22.91 5.59
C SER A 196 -4.16 22.50 6.34
N PHE A 197 -3.91 21.19 6.48
CA PHE A 197 -2.76 20.70 7.25
C PHE A 197 -1.43 20.85 6.50
N ALA A 198 -0.38 21.19 7.24
CA ALA A 198 0.98 21.21 6.71
C ALA A 198 1.38 19.80 6.28
N LEU A 199 1.77 19.64 5.01
CA LEU A 199 2.24 18.36 4.50
C LEU A 199 3.63 18.07 5.04
N ARG A 200 3.86 16.83 5.48
CA ARG A 200 5.18 16.33 5.86
C ARG A 200 6.14 16.61 4.69
N PRO A 201 7.30 17.26 4.93
CA PRO A 201 8.31 17.41 3.91
C PRO A 201 8.66 16.01 3.38
N PRO A 202 8.81 15.83 2.06
CA PRO A 202 9.28 14.55 1.54
C PRO A 202 10.58 14.20 2.26
N GLU A 203 10.65 12.99 2.81
CA GLU A 203 11.89 12.50 3.38
C GLU A 203 12.96 12.66 2.30
N LYS A 204 14.00 13.42 2.64
CA LYS A 204 15.10 13.73 1.72
C LYS A 204 15.96 12.47 1.58
N ILE A 205 15.39 11.42 1.01
CA ILE A 205 16.16 10.30 0.46
C ILE A 205 16.94 10.93 -0.69
N GLY A 206 18.26 11.02 -0.51
CA GLY A 206 19.15 11.64 -1.48
C GLY A 206 18.90 11.04 -2.86
N ILE A 207 19.05 11.82 -3.91
CA ILE A 207 18.91 11.34 -5.31
C ILE A 207 19.75 10.06 -5.53
N MET A 208 20.87 9.96 -4.81
CA MET A 208 21.82 8.86 -4.78
C MET A 208 21.28 7.57 -4.13
N GLU A 209 20.49 7.67 -3.06
CA GLU A 209 19.89 6.50 -2.38
C GLU A 209 18.70 5.91 -3.16
N ARG A 210 17.96 6.75 -3.90
CA ARG A 210 16.78 6.30 -4.67
C ARG A 210 17.09 5.32 -5.80
N HIS A 211 18.35 5.25 -6.25
CA HIS A 211 18.75 4.46 -7.41
C HIS A 211 19.79 3.38 -7.09
N GLY A 212 20.14 3.17 -5.81
CA GLY A 212 21.20 2.22 -5.44
C GLY A 212 22.55 2.48 -6.14
N ALA A 213 22.75 3.70 -6.65
CA ALA A 213 23.89 4.05 -7.47
C ALA A 213 25.01 4.54 -6.55
N ALA A 214 25.89 3.62 -6.13
CA ALA A 214 27.24 4.00 -5.73
C ALA A 214 27.94 4.54 -6.99
N TYR A 215 28.29 5.83 -7.01
CA TYR A 215 29.16 6.35 -8.07
C TYR A 215 30.48 5.55 -8.04
N PRO A 216 30.93 4.95 -9.16
CA PRO A 216 32.16 4.15 -9.19
C PRO A 216 33.45 4.98 -9.07
N TRP A 217 33.34 6.31 -8.96
CA TRP A 217 34.47 7.22 -8.80
C TRP A 217 34.25 8.06 -7.54
N PRO A 218 35.28 8.27 -6.70
CA PRO A 218 35.16 9.21 -5.60
C PRO A 218 34.92 10.60 -6.16
N LEU A 219 33.80 11.23 -5.76
CA LEU A 219 33.54 12.64 -6.01
C LEU A 219 34.61 13.45 -5.28
N SER A 220 35.61 13.92 -6.03
CA SER A 220 36.58 14.86 -5.51
C SER A 220 35.85 16.18 -5.29
N HIS A 221 35.48 16.47 -4.05
CA HIS A 221 35.08 17.82 -3.68
C HIS A 221 36.25 18.74 -4.03
N PRO A 222 36.05 19.80 -4.84
CA PRO A 222 37.11 20.77 -5.04
C PRO A 222 37.46 21.31 -3.65
N LEU A 223 38.73 21.14 -3.27
CA LEU A 223 39.23 21.64 -1.99
C LEU A 223 38.83 23.12 -1.87
N PRO A 224 38.38 23.57 -0.67
CA PRO A 224 38.05 24.97 -0.47
C PRO A 224 39.24 25.80 -0.90
N PHE A 225 38.98 26.75 -1.80
CA PHE A 225 39.97 27.66 -2.35
C PHE A 225 40.65 28.39 -1.18
N VAL A 226 41.85 27.95 -0.82
CA VAL A 226 42.69 28.67 0.13
C VAL A 226 43.07 29.96 -0.60
N SER A 227 42.50 31.07 -0.16
CA SER A 227 42.92 32.40 -0.59
C SER A 227 44.40 32.53 -0.24
N GLN A 228 45.26 32.41 -1.25
CA GLN A 228 46.67 32.74 -1.11
C GLN A 228 46.74 34.23 -0.76
N GLN A 229 47.14 34.53 0.47
CA GLN A 229 47.52 35.87 0.88
C GLN A 229 48.54 36.40 -0.14
N ALA A 230 48.29 37.63 -0.61
CA ALA A 230 49.16 38.32 -1.54
C ALA A 230 50.61 38.34 -1.00
N PRO A 231 51.62 38.11 -1.86
CA PRO A 231 53.01 38.14 -1.40
C PRO A 231 53.34 39.54 -0.87
N GLU A 232 53.70 39.60 0.41
CA GLU A 232 54.30 40.76 1.03
C GLU A 232 55.63 41.04 0.32
N ASN A 233 55.77 42.23 -0.26
CA ASN A 233 56.94 42.62 -1.04
C ASN A 233 58.22 42.53 -0.17
N PRO A 234 59.30 41.88 -0.64
CA PRO A 234 60.54 41.84 0.12
C PRO A 234 61.26 43.19 0.05
N PRO A 235 61.83 43.71 1.15
CA PRO A 235 62.76 44.82 1.05
C PRO A 235 64.13 44.29 0.61
N ARG A 236 64.62 44.92 -0.46
CA ARG A 236 65.97 45.49 -0.57
C ARG A 236 67.14 44.50 -0.70
N GLY A 237 67.67 44.43 -1.92
CA GLY A 237 69.06 44.02 -2.13
C GLY A 237 70.02 45.05 -1.54
N LYS A 238 71.00 44.58 -0.77
CA LYS A 238 72.40 45.01 -0.83
C LYS A 238 73.28 43.82 -0.46
N THR A 239 74.34 43.72 -1.25
CA THR A 239 75.34 42.68 -1.40
C THR A 239 76.33 42.58 -0.25
N ASP A 240 76.80 41.35 -0.06
CA ASP A 240 78.10 40.91 0.50
C ASP A 240 78.39 41.32 1.96
N THR A 241 79.13 40.60 2.80
CA THR A 241 80.32 39.76 2.55
C THR A 241 80.60 38.95 3.83
N VAL A 242 80.92 37.66 3.68
CA VAL A 242 82.04 36.88 4.29
C VAL A 242 82.16 36.69 5.83
N ALA A 243 82.37 35.39 6.16
CA ALA A 243 83.11 34.80 7.30
C ALA A 243 82.55 35.06 8.71
N GLU A 244 82.72 34.24 9.74
CA GLU A 244 83.58 33.09 10.05
C GLU A 244 82.93 32.45 11.31
N GLU A 245 82.93 31.12 11.43
CA GLU A 245 83.59 30.40 12.54
C GLU A 245 82.71 30.01 13.75
N GLU A 246 83.02 28.81 14.21
CA GLU A 246 82.86 28.21 15.54
C GLU A 246 81.46 27.88 16.12
N ASP A 247 81.25 26.55 16.19
CA ASP A 247 80.65 25.72 17.24
C ASP A 247 81.02 26.19 18.69
N PRO A 248 80.62 25.55 19.82
CA PRO A 248 79.61 24.53 20.08
C PRO A 248 78.71 24.88 21.28
N GLY A 249 77.68 24.09 21.57
CA GLY A 249 76.97 24.28 22.84
C GLY A 249 75.81 23.38 23.16
N ALA A 250 76.11 22.11 23.46
CA ALA A 250 75.51 21.33 24.53
C ALA A 250 73.97 21.34 24.71
N ALA A 251 73.35 20.18 24.50
CA ALA A 251 72.92 19.33 25.63
C ALA A 251 72.26 18.04 25.13
N ALA A 252 72.53 16.98 25.89
CA ALA A 252 72.43 15.58 25.54
C ALA A 252 70.99 15.01 25.47
N PRO A 253 70.83 13.85 24.80
CA PRO A 253 69.60 13.09 24.68
C PRO A 253 69.49 11.98 25.75
N LEU A 254 68.28 11.59 26.12
CA LEU A 254 67.98 10.31 26.78
C LEU A 254 66.74 9.74 26.08
N LEU A 255 66.95 8.87 25.08
CA LEU A 255 67.00 7.41 25.12
C LEU A 255 65.62 6.72 25.17
N PRO A 256 65.48 5.53 24.55
CA PRO A 256 64.24 5.09 23.92
C PRO A 256 63.80 3.67 24.37
N LYS A 257 62.75 3.18 23.68
CA LYS A 257 62.38 1.77 23.45
C LYS A 257 61.81 0.97 24.62
N SER A 258 60.63 0.40 24.39
CA SER A 258 60.48 -1.06 24.24
C SER A 258 59.01 -1.45 24.00
N GLU A 259 58.71 -1.90 22.78
CA GLU A 259 57.81 -3.03 22.50
C GLU A 259 58.70 -4.31 22.42
N PRO A 260 58.18 -5.54 22.24
CA PRO A 260 56.85 -6.10 22.50
C PRO A 260 56.92 -7.42 23.31
N ASN A 261 55.78 -7.88 23.84
CA ASN A 261 55.30 -9.27 23.73
C ASN A 261 53.82 -9.34 24.10
#